data_AF-X1E1C3-F1
#
_entry.id   AF-X1E1C3-F1
#
_cell.length_a   1.000
_cell.length_b   1.000
_cell.length_c   1.000
_cell.angle_alpha   90.00
_cell.angle_beta   90.00
_cell.angle_gamma   90.00
#
_symmetry.space_group_name_H-M   'P 1'
#
loop_
_entity.id
_entity.type
_entity.pdbx_description
1 polymer ?
#
loop_
_entity_poly.entity_id
_entity_poly.type
_entity_poly.pdbx_seq_one_letter_code
_entity_poly.pdbx_strand_id
1 'polypeptide(L)'
;MKVLREYNRRIEAPQKVMENIEMLLDENTYTVVTGQQPGIFTGPLYTIYKALSAIIVANNHSDKNHPLVPIFWNASEDHDLSEVDHIYLMHNNC
;
A
#
# COMPACT_ATOMS: atom_id res chain seq x y z
N MET A 1 -15.03 1.84 -7.49
CA MET A 1 -15.24 1.81 -6.02
C MET A 1 -15.83 0.53 -5.45
N LYS A 2 -16.85 -0.10 -6.04
CA LYS A 2 -17.47 -1.33 -5.49
C LYS A 2 -16.45 -2.43 -5.13
N VAL A 3 -15.51 -2.72 -6.04
CA VAL A 3 -14.48 -3.75 -5.84
C VAL A 3 -13.56 -3.44 -4.66
N LEU A 4 -13.07 -2.20 -4.53
CA LEU A 4 -12.21 -1.79 -3.42
C LEU A 4 -12.93 -1.92 -2.07
N ARG A 5 -14.21 -1.53 -2.00
CA ARG A 5 -15.02 -1.68 -0.77
C ARG A 5 -15.19 -3.14 -0.39
N GLU A 6 -15.57 -3.98 -1.34
CA GLU A 6 -15.81 -5.40 -1.09
C GLU A 6 -14.53 -6.13 -0.66
N TYR A 7 -13.41 -5.86 -1.35
CA TYR A 7 -12.12 -6.44 -1.00
C TYR A 7 -11.68 -6.05 0.42
N ASN A 8 -11.70 -4.75 0.75
CA ASN A 8 -11.26 -4.27 2.06
C ASN A 8 -12.19 -4.70 3.21
N ARG A 9 -13.49 -4.92 2.94
CA ARG A 9 -14.42 -5.48 3.94
C ARG A 9 -14.11 -6.93 4.25
N ARG A 10 -13.75 -7.73 3.23
CA ARG A 10 -13.43 -9.16 3.39
C ARG A 10 -12.20 -9.39 4.27
N ILE A 11 -11.25 -8.47 4.25
CA ILE A 11 -10.02 -8.53 5.07
C ILE A 11 -10.15 -7.75 6.39
N GLU A 12 -11.38 -7.37 6.78
CA GLU A 12 -11.67 -6.63 8.02
C GLU A 12 -10.81 -5.36 8.18
N ALA A 13 -10.61 -4.63 7.08
CA ALA A 13 -9.77 -3.44 7.10
C ALA A 13 -10.31 -2.38 8.08
N PRO A 14 -9.43 -1.59 8.72
CA PRO A 14 -9.83 -0.53 9.65
C PRO A 14 -10.81 0.46 9.00
N GLN A 15 -11.68 1.06 9.82
CA GLN A 15 -12.65 2.07 9.37
C GLN A 15 -12.01 3.18 8.54
N LYS A 16 -10.78 3.60 8.89
CA LYS A 16 -10.04 4.62 8.14
C LYS A 16 -9.82 4.27 6.67
N VAL A 17 -9.66 2.98 6.34
CA VAL A 17 -9.54 2.52 4.96
C VAL A 17 -10.87 2.71 4.22
N MET A 18 -12.00 2.46 4.88
CA MET A 18 -13.32 2.70 4.29
C MET A 18 -13.56 4.19 4.01
N GLU A 19 -13.19 5.06 4.96
CA GLU A 19 -13.25 6.52 4.78
C GLU A 19 -12.40 6.97 3.59
N ASN A 20 -11.17 6.47 3.48
CA ASN A 20 -10.29 6.74 2.35
C ASN A 20 -10.92 6.29 1.01
N ILE A 21 -11.57 5.13 0.97
CA ILE A 21 -12.25 4.65 -0.26
C ILE A 21 -13.46 5.52 -0.60
N GLU A 22 -14.19 6.05 0.38
CA GLU A 22 -15.26 7.04 0.12
C GLU A 22 -14.70 8.35 -0.45
N MET A 23 -13.57 8.84 0.08
CA MET A 23 -12.93 10.06 -0.42
C MET A 23 -12.58 9.96 -1.91
N LEU A 24 -12.18 8.78 -2.39
CA LEU A 24 -11.86 8.56 -3.81
C LEU A 24 -13.04 8.77 -4.78
N LEU A 25 -14.28 8.92 -4.29
CA LEU A 25 -15.43 9.29 -5.12
C LEU A 25 -15.47 10.78 -5.46
N ASP A 26 -14.78 11.62 -4.69
CA ASP A 26 -14.71 13.05 -4.94
C ASP A 26 -13.70 13.34 -6.07
N GLU A 27 -14.12 14.15 -7.05
CA GLU A 27 -13.29 14.53 -8.20
C GLU A 27 -12.05 15.37 -7.82
N ASN A 28 -12.05 15.96 -6.63
CA ASN A 28 -10.92 16.73 -6.09
C ASN A 28 -10.00 15.89 -5.19
N THR A 29 -10.29 14.61 -4.98
CA THR A 29 -9.40 13.71 -4.24
C THR A 29 -8.33 13.14 -5.16
N TYR A 30 -7.08 13.26 -4.74
CA TYR A 30 -5.93 12.69 -5.44
C TYR A 30 -5.29 11.58 -4.60
N THR A 31 -4.33 10.88 -5.19
CA THR A 31 -3.72 9.70 -4.58
C THR A 31 -2.20 9.78 -4.59
N VAL A 32 -1.58 9.31 -3.52
CA VAL A 32 -0.14 9.01 -3.50
C VAL A 32 0.01 7.50 -3.63
N VAL A 33 0.62 7.04 -4.72
CA VAL A 33 0.71 5.61 -5.03
C VAL A 33 2.16 5.14 -4.95
N THR A 34 2.39 4.07 -4.20
CA THR A 34 3.61 3.26 -4.26
C THR A 34 3.22 1.79 -4.38
N GLY A 35 4.18 0.89 -4.59
CA GLY A 35 3.88 -0.53 -4.68
C GLY A 35 5.11 -1.41 -4.63
N GLN A 36 4.86 -2.69 -4.40
CA GLN A 36 5.84 -3.77 -4.47
C GLN A 36 5.13 -5.10 -4.71
N GLN A 37 5.86 -6.07 -5.27
CA GLN A 37 5.42 -7.46 -5.32
C GLN A 37 5.25 -8.04 -3.89
N PRO A 38 4.37 -9.04 -3.72
CA PRO A 38 4.09 -9.66 -2.42
C PRO A 38 5.21 -10.63 -1.98
N GLY A 39 6.29 -10.09 -1.44
CA GLY A 39 7.36 -10.88 -0.82
C GLY A 39 6.91 -11.64 0.44
N ILE A 40 7.45 -12.84 0.65
CA ILE A 40 7.24 -13.59 1.91
C ILE A 40 7.65 -12.71 3.11
N PHE A 41 6.83 -12.71 4.16
CA PHE A 41 7.03 -11.86 5.34
C PHE A 41 7.22 -10.36 5.02
N THR A 42 6.45 -9.85 4.05
CA THR A 42 6.53 -8.46 3.53
C THR A 42 7.75 -8.16 2.66
N GLY A 43 8.57 -9.16 2.37
CA GLY A 43 9.76 -9.03 1.55
C GLY A 43 10.82 -8.14 2.21
N PRO A 44 11.65 -7.45 1.41
CA PRO A 44 12.65 -6.53 1.92
C PRO A 44 12.02 -5.36 2.70
N LEU A 45 12.77 -4.79 3.66
CA LEU A 45 12.31 -3.64 4.47
C LEU A 45 11.84 -2.44 3.66
N TYR A 46 12.36 -2.26 2.44
CA TYR A 46 11.94 -1.15 1.59
C TYR A 46 10.46 -1.24 1.20
N THR A 47 9.82 -2.42 1.23
CA THR A 47 8.36 -2.56 1.02
C THR A 47 7.59 -1.76 2.05
N ILE A 48 7.96 -1.90 3.33
CA ILE A 48 7.37 -1.15 4.44
C ILE A 48 7.70 0.33 4.29
N TYR A 49 8.93 0.69 3.92
CA TYR A 49 9.31 2.09 3.70
C TYR A 49 8.51 2.74 2.58
N LYS A 50 8.25 2.04 1.47
CA LYS A 50 7.40 2.55 0.38
C LYS A 50 5.97 2.81 0.85
N ALA A 51 5.40 1.92 1.65
CA ALA A 51 4.06 2.11 2.22
C ALA A 51 4.02 3.31 3.18
N LEU A 52 5.00 3.41 4.09
CA LEU A 52 5.13 4.54 5.01
C LEU A 52 5.34 5.86 4.27
N SER A 53 6.17 5.88 3.22
CA SER A 53 6.39 7.07 2.39
C SER A 53 5.09 7.54 1.75
N ALA A 54 4.25 6.65 1.22
CA ALA A 54 2.96 7.03 0.65
C ALA A 54 2.07 7.70 1.70
N ILE A 55 1.99 7.13 2.91
CA ILE A 55 1.21 7.68 4.04
C ILE A 55 1.74 9.05 4.44
N ILE A 56 3.06 9.19 4.63
CA ILE A 56 3.69 10.45 5.06
C ILE A 56 3.48 11.54 4.01
N VAL A 57 3.71 11.24 2.73
CA VAL A 57 3.53 12.20 1.65
C VAL A 57 2.08 12.63 1.53
N ALA A 58 1.13 11.69 1.59
CA ALA A 58 -0.30 12.00 1.57
C ALA A 58 -0.69 12.91 2.75
N ASN A 59 -0.28 12.58 3.97
CA ASN A 59 -0.61 13.38 5.15
C ASN A 59 -0.01 14.78 5.11
N ASN A 60 1.22 14.93 4.59
CA ASN A 60 1.92 16.22 4.60
C ASN A 60 1.45 17.18 3.49
N HIS A 61 0.88 16.65 2.41
CA HIS A 61 0.47 17.46 1.24
C HIS A 61 -1.04 17.46 1.00
N SER A 62 -1.82 16.74 1.81
CA SER A 62 -3.28 16.81 1.76
C SER A 62 -3.76 18.14 2.30
N ASP A 63 -4.63 18.80 1.56
CA ASP A 63 -5.33 20.01 2.01
C ASP A 63 -6.85 19.88 1.80
N LYS A 64 -7.61 20.93 2.14
CA LYS A 64 -9.08 20.93 2.07
C LYS A 64 -9.62 20.90 0.64
N ASN A 65 -8.88 21.44 -0.31
CA ASN A 65 -9.23 21.50 -1.73
C ASN A 65 -8.66 20.30 -2.49
N HIS A 66 -7.57 19.70 -2.00
CA HIS A 66 -6.91 18.55 -2.62
C HIS A 66 -6.64 17.47 -1.56
N PRO A 67 -7.66 16.69 -1.15
CA PRO A 67 -7.44 15.57 -0.25
C PRO A 67 -6.54 14.52 -0.91
N LEU A 68 -5.58 13.96 -0.15
CA LEU A 68 -4.70 12.89 -0.63
C LEU A 68 -4.97 11.56 0.07
N VAL A 69 -5.21 10.51 -0.71
CA VAL A 69 -5.36 9.14 -0.21
C VAL A 69 -4.11 8.32 -0.54
N PRO A 70 -3.43 7.73 0.46
CA PRO A 70 -2.31 6.83 0.20
C PRO A 70 -2.82 5.48 -0.31
N ILE A 71 -2.21 4.97 -1.38
CA ILE A 71 -2.50 3.66 -1.98
C ILE A 71 -1.19 2.88 -2.08
N PHE A 72 -1.20 1.66 -1.56
CA PHE A 72 -0.15 0.67 -1.79
C PHE A 72 -0.63 -0.36 -2.81
N TRP A 73 0.00 -0.40 -3.97
CA TRP A 73 -0.27 -1.36 -5.04
C TRP A 73 0.45 -2.67 -4.77
N ASN A 74 -0.32 -3.73 -4.52
CA ASN A 74 0.19 -5.09 -4.45
C ASN A 74 0.36 -5.64 -5.87
N ALA A 75 1.61 -5.68 -6.36
CA ALA A 75 1.93 -6.13 -7.72
C ALA A 75 1.98 -7.67 -7.83
N SER A 76 0.86 -8.32 -7.53
CA SER A 76 0.76 -9.79 -7.53
C SER A 76 0.64 -10.41 -8.93
N GLU A 77 0.40 -9.59 -9.95
CA GLU A 77 0.37 -9.97 -11.36
C GLU A 77 1.76 -10.24 -11.94
N ASP A 78 2.81 -9.84 -11.24
CA ASP A 78 4.18 -10.03 -11.70
C ASP A 78 4.57 -11.52 -11.66
N HIS A 79 5.25 -11.97 -12.71
CA HIS A 79 5.60 -13.37 -12.91
C HIS A 79 7.01 -13.72 -12.40
N ASP A 80 7.77 -12.76 -11.88
CA ASP A 80 9.09 -13.01 -11.29
C ASP A 80 8.99 -13.58 -9.86
N LEU A 81 8.72 -14.88 -9.77
CA LEU A 81 8.63 -15.60 -8.50
C LEU A 81 9.98 -15.66 -7.77
N SER A 82 11.09 -15.59 -8.50
CA SER A 82 12.43 -15.73 -7.92
C SER A 82 12.81 -14.54 -7.04
N GLU A 83 12.16 -13.39 -7.23
CA GLU A 83 12.39 -12.18 -6.43
C GLU A 83 11.71 -12.25 -5.04
N VAL A 84 10.62 -13.00 -4.90
CA VAL A 84 9.71 -12.92 -3.74
C VAL A 84 9.65 -14.16 -2.87
N ASP A 85 10.25 -15.28 -3.29
CA ASP A 85 10.15 -16.61 -2.65
C ASP A 85 11.14 -16.86 -1.50
N HIS A 86 11.96 -15.86 -1.14
CA HIS A 86 12.99 -15.99 -0.13
C HIS A 86 13.08 -14.75 0.76
N ILE A 87 13.73 -14.93 1.92
CA ILE A 87 14.14 -13.85 2.82
C ILE A 87 15.64 -13.93 3.06
N TYR A 88 16.26 -12.79 3.30
CA TYR A 88 17.67 -12.72 3.67
C TYR A 88 17.81 -12.82 5.19
N LEU A 89 18.46 -13.89 5.65
CA LEU A 89 18.82 -14.08 7.06
C LEU A 89 20.31 -13.81 7.22
N MET A 90 20.66 -12.99 8.22
CA MET A 90 22.07 -12.83 8.57
C MET A 90 22.55 -14.09 9.30
N HIS A 91 23.50 -14.79 8.68
CA HIS A 91 24.23 -15.88 9.31
C HIS A 91 25.62 -15.37 9.72
N ASN A 92 25.98 -15.52 11.00
CA ASN A 92 27.35 -15.29 11.43
C ASN A 92 28.19 -16.49 10.99
N ASN A 93 28.96 -16.32 9.91
CA ASN A 93 30.02 -17.26 9.56
C ASN A 93 31.19 -17.07 10.55
N CYS A 94 31.05 -17.65 11.76
CA CYS A 94 32.18 -17.86 12.66
C CYS A 94 32.80 -19.23 12.41
#